data_AF-A0AB39UG30-F1
#
_entry.id   AF-A0AB39UG30-F1
#
_cell.length_a   1.000
_cell.length_b   1.000
_cell.length_c   1.000
_cell.angle_alpha   90.00
_cell.angle_beta   90.00
_cell.angle_gamma   90.00
#
_symmetry.space_group_name_H-M   'P 1'
#
loop_
_entity.id
_entity.type
_entity.pdbx_description
1 polymer ?
#
loop_
_entity_poly.entity_id
_entity_poly.type
_entity_poly.pdbx_seq_one_letter_code
_entity_poly.pdbx_strand_id
1 'polypeptide(L)'
;MTQQSHHDRQALNKLTEPFTVLQNSNPATDAKRQELIDKPAFGQVFSDNMTHMSWTKGEGWSDRRIEAYAPLKMEPGASVLHYAQEVFEGLKAYHHDDDSVWLFRPDANAERFQNSAKRLYLPELSKDDFLGSVAALVKKDYQWVPTRREYTLYMRPFMFASEAFLGVRAPEEVDYCVIASPSGPYFPGGVKPVSIWVEDKWFRTGPGGTGFAKCGGNYAASLLGEYRGLENGCEQVCFVDAATKTYLEELGGMNMFAVHKDGHMETPSLTGSILPGITRKSIIQLAQDHGQDVVETMIKLDDLLEDIKSGEVTEVFACGTAAIITPIGRFKSEKFDVTVGEGGTGKTTLDLRNELLGIQLGEVEDKHNWMWRVL
;
A
#
# COMPACT_ATOMS: atom_id res chain seq x y z
N MET A 1 5.74 -2.67 -21.07
CA MET A 1 7.03 -3.30 -20.72
C MET A 1 6.85 -4.80 -20.49
N THR A 2 7.83 -5.62 -20.89
CA THR A 2 7.82 -7.08 -20.68
C THR A 2 8.49 -7.43 -19.34
N GLN A 3 8.34 -8.67 -18.87
CA GLN A 3 8.95 -9.21 -17.64
C GLN A 3 10.51 -9.10 -17.57
N GLN A 4 11.17 -8.59 -18.62
CA GLN A 4 12.63 -8.55 -18.74
C GLN A 4 13.23 -7.13 -18.72
N SER A 5 12.43 -6.05 -18.66
CA SER A 5 12.93 -4.67 -18.74
C SER A 5 12.96 -3.92 -17.40
N HIS A 6 12.82 -4.62 -16.26
CA HIS A 6 12.65 -3.99 -14.94
C HIS A 6 13.93 -3.26 -14.50
N HIS A 7 15.11 -3.75 -14.92
CA HIS A 7 16.40 -3.09 -14.72
C HIS A 7 16.76 -2.07 -15.82
N ASP A 8 15.96 -1.98 -16.89
CA ASP A 8 16.24 -1.09 -18.01
C ASP A 8 15.80 0.33 -17.70
N ARG A 9 16.72 1.10 -17.10
CA ARG A 9 16.57 2.54 -16.87
C ARG A 9 16.16 3.28 -18.14
N GLN A 10 16.59 2.85 -19.34
CA GLN A 10 16.21 3.52 -20.59
C GLN A 10 14.72 3.34 -20.90
N ALA A 11 14.15 2.18 -20.62
CA ALA A 11 12.73 1.94 -20.79
C ALA A 11 11.90 2.86 -19.88
N LEU A 12 12.28 2.99 -18.61
CA LEU A 12 11.60 3.91 -17.68
C LEU A 12 11.83 5.39 -18.06
N ASN A 13 13.02 5.74 -18.56
CA ASN A 13 13.31 7.09 -19.06
C ASN A 13 12.36 7.51 -20.18
N LYS A 14 12.09 6.63 -21.15
CA LYS A 14 11.14 6.90 -22.24
C LYS A 14 9.73 7.21 -21.72
N LEU A 15 9.31 6.57 -20.63
CA LEU A 15 8.01 6.85 -20.02
C LEU A 15 7.94 8.21 -19.32
N THR A 16 9.09 8.78 -18.93
CA THR A 16 9.15 10.12 -18.32
C THR A 16 9.19 11.25 -19.34
N GLU A 17 9.57 10.98 -20.60
CA GLU A 17 9.70 12.00 -21.66
C GLU A 17 8.42 12.81 -21.94
N PRO A 18 7.21 12.22 -21.92
CA PRO A 18 5.98 12.97 -22.15
C PRO A 18 5.59 13.94 -21.03
N PHE A 19 6.22 13.87 -19.86
CA PHE A 19 5.88 14.70 -18.70
C PHE A 19 6.64 16.03 -18.75
N THR A 20 5.88 17.12 -18.90
CA THR A 20 6.45 18.47 -18.86
C THR A 20 6.79 18.86 -17.43
N VAL A 21 8.06 19.19 -17.15
CA VAL A 21 8.49 19.63 -15.82
C VAL A 21 8.38 21.14 -15.71
N LEU A 22 7.45 21.63 -14.90
CA LEU A 22 7.26 23.04 -14.61
C LEU A 22 8.23 23.50 -13.50
N GLN A 23 8.63 24.77 -13.55
CA GLN A 23 9.52 25.34 -12.54
C GLN A 23 8.77 25.54 -11.22
N ASN A 24 9.28 24.96 -10.13
CA ASN A 24 8.90 25.35 -8.78
C ASN A 24 9.75 26.56 -8.35
N SER A 25 9.10 27.70 -8.10
CA SER A 25 9.74 28.96 -7.73
C SER A 25 10.07 29.09 -6.24
N ASN A 26 9.59 28.16 -5.40
CA ASN A 26 9.78 28.17 -3.96
C ASN A 26 9.99 26.76 -3.38
N PRO A 27 10.99 26.00 -3.84
CA PRO A 27 11.32 24.70 -3.24
C PRO A 27 11.89 24.89 -1.83
N ALA A 28 11.78 23.87 -0.99
CA ALA A 28 12.43 23.85 0.31
C ALA A 28 13.96 24.02 0.16
N THR A 29 14.56 24.84 1.03
CA THR A 29 16.02 24.92 1.12
C THR A 29 16.59 23.57 1.54
N ASP A 30 17.84 23.28 1.17
CA ASP A 30 18.50 22.02 1.53
C ASP A 30 18.47 21.75 3.04
N ALA A 31 18.70 22.79 3.85
CA ALA A 31 18.62 22.71 5.30
C ALA A 31 17.20 22.34 5.79
N LYS A 32 16.16 22.98 5.22
CA LYS A 32 14.78 22.69 5.62
C LYS A 32 14.35 21.29 5.18
N ARG A 33 14.72 20.88 3.97
CA ARG A 33 14.45 19.53 3.46
C ARG A 33 15.12 18.46 4.31
N GLN A 34 16.38 18.65 4.70
CA GLN A 34 17.09 17.71 5.57
C GLN A 34 16.45 17.59 6.97
N GLU A 35 16.01 18.71 7.54
CA GLU A 35 15.25 18.72 8.81
C GLU A 35 13.97 17.89 8.70
N LEU A 36 13.23 18.05 7.59
CA LEU A 36 11.98 17.35 7.34
C LEU A 36 12.17 15.83 7.08
N ILE A 37 13.31 15.42 6.55
CA ILE A 37 13.65 14.02 6.25
C ILE A 37 14.18 13.24 7.46
N ASP A 38 14.73 13.90 8.49
CA ASP A 38 15.39 13.22 9.61
C ASP A 38 14.45 12.34 10.46
N LYS A 39 13.24 12.85 10.74
CA LYS A 39 12.22 12.16 11.56
C LYS A 39 10.80 12.41 11.04
N PRO A 40 10.48 12.00 9.80
CA PRO A 40 9.20 12.29 9.22
C PRO A 40 8.14 11.37 9.83
N ALA A 41 7.06 11.96 10.32
CA ALA A 41 5.84 11.20 10.56
C ALA A 41 5.24 10.79 9.21
N PHE A 42 4.74 9.55 9.12
CA PHE A 42 4.19 8.99 7.89
C PHE A 42 3.08 9.89 7.33
N GLY A 43 3.26 10.37 6.09
CA GLY A 43 2.21 11.10 5.36
C GLY A 43 1.91 12.51 5.87
N GLN A 44 2.78 13.13 6.67
CA GLN A 44 2.57 14.49 7.20
C GLN A 44 3.44 15.57 6.53
N VAL A 45 4.53 15.14 5.90
CA VAL A 45 5.45 15.99 5.15
C VAL A 45 5.38 15.58 3.68
N PHE A 46 5.41 16.54 2.77
CA PHE A 46 5.36 16.28 1.33
C PHE A 46 6.56 16.91 0.63
N SER A 47 6.96 16.31 -0.51
CA SER A 47 8.02 16.84 -1.35
C SER A 47 7.61 18.11 -2.08
N ASP A 48 8.57 18.75 -2.74
CA ASP A 48 8.39 20.07 -3.37
C ASP A 48 7.43 20.05 -4.56
N ASN A 49 7.27 18.90 -5.23
CA ASN A 49 6.51 18.79 -6.47
C ASN A 49 5.46 17.68 -6.40
N MET A 50 4.58 17.65 -7.39
CA MET A 50 3.60 16.61 -7.63
C MET A 50 3.44 16.35 -9.12
N THR A 51 3.02 15.14 -9.49
CA THR A 51 2.53 14.89 -10.86
C THR A 51 1.05 15.23 -10.93
N HIS A 52 0.61 15.75 -12.06
CA HIS A 52 -0.81 15.99 -12.36
C HIS A 52 -1.09 15.63 -13.83
N MET A 53 -2.24 14.98 -14.06
CA MET A 53 -2.84 14.73 -15.37
C MET A 53 -4.35 14.91 -15.27
N SER A 54 -4.99 15.34 -16.35
CA SER A 54 -6.45 15.49 -16.40
C SER A 54 -7.03 14.61 -17.50
N TRP A 55 -8.22 14.08 -17.25
CA TRP A 55 -8.99 13.29 -18.21
C TRP A 55 -10.34 13.95 -18.45
N THR A 56 -10.72 14.06 -19.72
CA THR A 56 -12.03 14.55 -20.15
C THR A 56 -12.68 13.52 -21.07
N LYS A 57 -13.97 13.26 -20.85
CA LYS A 57 -14.74 12.31 -21.67
C LYS A 57 -14.73 12.72 -23.14
N GLY A 58 -14.33 11.79 -24.00
CA GLY A 58 -14.19 12.01 -25.44
C GLY A 58 -12.80 12.50 -25.88
N GLU A 59 -12.02 13.07 -24.96
CA GLU A 59 -10.66 13.57 -25.24
C GLU A 59 -9.56 12.67 -24.66
N GLY A 60 -9.82 12.02 -23.52
CA GLY A 60 -8.88 11.12 -22.86
C GLY A 60 -7.92 11.84 -21.91
N TRP A 61 -6.82 11.16 -21.56
CA TRP A 61 -5.80 11.67 -20.65
C TRP A 61 -4.87 12.67 -21.33
N SER A 62 -4.75 13.87 -20.76
CA SER A 62 -3.95 14.97 -21.26
C SER A 62 -3.14 15.63 -20.13
N ASP A 63 -2.40 16.68 -20.48
CA ASP A 63 -1.69 17.57 -19.56
C ASP A 63 -0.74 16.87 -18.56
N ARG A 64 0.12 15.99 -19.08
CA ARG A 64 1.16 15.28 -18.34
C ARG A 64 2.21 16.26 -17.82
N ARG A 65 2.14 16.59 -16.53
CA ARG A 65 3.07 17.57 -15.94
C ARG A 65 3.54 17.22 -14.54
N ILE A 66 4.76 17.68 -14.24
CA ILE A 66 5.29 17.78 -12.87
C ILE A 66 5.22 19.25 -12.49
N GLU A 67 4.51 19.58 -11.42
CA GLU A 67 4.28 20.94 -10.95
C GLU A 67 4.56 21.06 -9.45
N ALA A 68 4.61 22.29 -8.92
CA ALA A 68 4.84 22.51 -7.50
C ALA A 68 3.70 21.88 -6.67
N TYR A 69 4.04 21.21 -5.57
CA TYR A 69 3.03 20.70 -4.65
C TYR A 69 2.21 21.86 -4.08
N ALA A 70 0.89 21.81 -4.27
CA ALA A 70 -0.01 22.89 -3.91
C ALA A 70 -1.42 22.38 -3.59
N PRO A 71 -2.24 23.17 -2.87
CA PRO A 71 -3.65 22.84 -2.68
C PRO A 71 -4.40 22.70 -4.03
N LEU A 72 -5.19 21.64 -4.16
CA LEU A 72 -6.10 21.45 -5.28
C LEU A 72 -7.28 22.41 -5.17
N LYS A 73 -7.54 23.18 -6.23
CA LYS A 73 -8.76 24.00 -6.35
C LYS A 73 -9.89 23.12 -6.86
N MET A 74 -10.95 23.00 -6.08
CA MET A 74 -12.07 22.12 -6.40
C MET A 74 -13.39 22.86 -6.23
N GLU A 75 -14.30 22.68 -7.18
CA GLU A 75 -15.68 23.14 -7.04
C GLU A 75 -16.36 22.41 -5.88
N PRO A 76 -17.17 23.08 -5.04
CA PRO A 76 -17.90 22.41 -3.96
C PRO A 76 -18.85 21.31 -4.46
N GLY A 77 -19.25 21.36 -5.72
CA GLY A 77 -20.08 20.35 -6.38
C GLY A 77 -19.31 19.15 -6.93
N ALA A 78 -17.98 19.08 -6.76
CA ALA A 78 -17.16 17.99 -7.31
C ALA A 78 -17.61 16.63 -6.79
N SER A 79 -17.89 15.69 -7.70
CA SER A 79 -18.51 14.39 -7.39
C SER A 79 -17.76 13.62 -6.28
N VAL A 80 -16.42 13.68 -6.24
CA VAL A 80 -15.61 13.06 -5.19
C VAL A 80 -16.03 13.48 -3.77
N LEU A 81 -16.40 14.75 -3.57
CA LEU A 81 -16.78 15.30 -2.27
C LEU A 81 -18.14 14.78 -1.76
N HIS A 82 -18.96 14.23 -2.65
CA HIS A 82 -20.32 13.78 -2.36
C HIS A 82 -20.45 12.26 -2.39
N TYR A 83 -19.73 11.59 -3.30
CA TYR A 83 -19.92 10.18 -3.61
C TYR A 83 -18.65 9.34 -3.56
N ALA A 84 -17.52 9.90 -3.11
CA ALA A 84 -16.25 9.19 -2.90
C ALA A 84 -15.80 8.37 -4.14
N GLN A 85 -16.06 8.89 -5.33
CA GLN A 85 -15.61 8.28 -6.57
C GLN A 85 -14.11 8.56 -6.79
N GLU A 86 -13.29 7.85 -6.03
CA GLU A 86 -11.83 8.02 -5.98
C GLU A 86 -11.10 6.69 -5.72
N VAL A 87 -9.88 6.59 -6.24
CA VAL A 87 -8.97 5.46 -6.01
C VAL A 87 -7.56 5.97 -5.77
N PHE A 88 -6.76 5.17 -5.07
CA PHE A 88 -5.37 5.52 -4.77
C PHE A 88 -4.45 4.31 -4.78
N GLU A 89 -3.14 4.57 -4.82
CA GLU A 89 -2.08 3.59 -4.71
C GLU A 89 -1.05 3.97 -3.64
N GLY A 90 -0.17 3.03 -3.32
CA GLY A 90 0.90 3.19 -2.35
C GLY A 90 2.11 2.34 -2.70
N LEU A 91 3.20 3.01 -3.06
CA LEU A 91 4.51 2.44 -3.35
C LEU A 91 5.61 3.30 -2.75
N LYS A 92 6.86 2.84 -2.84
CA LYS A 92 8.01 3.48 -2.22
C LYS A 92 9.17 3.57 -3.20
N ALA A 93 9.92 4.66 -3.12
CA ALA A 93 11.24 4.79 -3.69
C ALA A 93 12.31 4.57 -2.60
N TYR A 94 13.34 3.82 -2.96
CA TYR A 94 14.41 3.37 -2.08
C TYR A 94 15.73 3.87 -2.62
N HIS A 95 16.55 4.45 -1.73
CA HIS A 95 17.95 4.77 -2.03
C HIS A 95 18.81 3.54 -1.75
N HIS A 96 19.71 3.20 -2.67
CA HIS A 96 20.69 2.13 -2.50
C HIS A 96 22.07 2.72 -2.17
N ASP A 97 23.01 1.89 -1.72
CA ASP A 97 24.35 2.34 -1.30
C ASP A 97 25.22 2.90 -2.46
N ASP A 98 24.87 2.60 -3.71
CA ASP A 98 25.54 3.11 -4.92
C ASP A 98 24.94 4.42 -5.45
N ASP A 99 24.18 5.14 -4.61
CA ASP A 99 23.43 6.37 -4.91
C ASP A 99 22.32 6.22 -5.97
N SER A 100 22.01 5.00 -6.38
CA SER A 100 20.87 4.75 -7.26
C SER A 100 19.55 4.74 -6.50
N VAL A 101 18.45 5.05 -7.20
CA VAL A 101 17.10 5.08 -6.63
C VAL A 101 16.21 4.11 -7.38
N TRP A 102 15.44 3.31 -6.62
CA TRP A 102 14.63 2.22 -7.15
C TRP A 102 13.20 2.23 -6.64
N LEU A 103 12.29 1.64 -7.43
CA LEU A 103 10.90 1.37 -7.05
C LEU A 103 10.67 -0.13 -6.90
N PHE A 104 9.88 -0.54 -5.92
CA PHE A 104 9.51 -1.95 -5.74
C PHE A 104 8.17 -2.28 -6.43
N ARG A 105 8.21 -3.15 -7.43
CA ARG A 105 7.05 -3.69 -8.18
C ARG A 105 6.02 -2.62 -8.64
N PRO A 106 6.46 -1.47 -9.19
CA PRO A 106 5.54 -0.40 -9.57
C PRO A 106 4.55 -0.82 -10.68
N ASP A 107 4.88 -1.84 -11.46
CA ASP A 107 4.02 -2.47 -12.47
C ASP A 107 2.77 -3.13 -11.85
N ALA A 108 2.95 -3.80 -10.71
CA ALA A 108 1.85 -4.40 -9.96
C ALA A 108 0.96 -3.33 -9.33
N ASN A 109 1.54 -2.20 -8.89
CA ASN A 109 0.76 -1.04 -8.45
C ASN A 109 -0.07 -0.45 -9.60
N ALA A 110 0.53 -0.28 -10.79
CA ALA A 110 -0.16 0.24 -11.97
C ALA A 110 -1.37 -0.65 -12.36
N GLU A 111 -1.19 -1.96 -12.33
CA GLU A 111 -2.27 -2.93 -12.59
C GLU A 111 -3.39 -2.85 -11.56
N ARG A 112 -3.06 -2.82 -10.26
CA ARG A 112 -4.08 -2.71 -9.22
C ARG A 112 -4.80 -1.35 -9.24
N PHE A 113 -4.10 -0.28 -9.65
CA PHE A 113 -4.69 1.04 -9.85
C PHE A 113 -5.74 1.01 -10.98
N GLN A 114 -5.44 0.39 -12.12
CA GLN A 114 -6.39 0.17 -13.21
C GLN A 114 -7.61 -0.67 -12.76
N ASN A 115 -7.37 -1.76 -12.03
CA ASN A 115 -8.46 -2.60 -11.51
C ASN A 115 -9.37 -1.83 -10.54
N SER A 116 -8.78 -0.97 -9.71
CA SER A 116 -9.53 -0.10 -8.80
C SER A 116 -10.35 0.93 -9.59
N ALA A 117 -9.74 1.61 -10.57
CA ALA A 117 -10.43 2.58 -11.42
C ALA A 117 -11.64 1.96 -12.12
N LYS A 118 -11.46 0.77 -12.71
CA LYS A 118 -12.54 0.00 -13.34
C LYS A 118 -13.69 -0.31 -12.38
N ARG A 119 -13.38 -0.73 -11.13
CA ARG A 119 -14.41 -1.06 -10.12
C ARG A 119 -15.22 0.16 -9.69
N LEU A 120 -14.60 1.35 -9.71
CA LEU A 120 -15.21 2.63 -9.33
C LEU A 120 -15.76 3.41 -10.53
N TYR A 121 -15.77 2.80 -11.73
CA TYR A 121 -16.22 3.43 -12.97
C TYR A 121 -15.47 4.73 -13.30
N LEU A 122 -14.17 4.76 -12.99
CA LEU A 122 -13.22 5.81 -13.35
C LEU A 122 -12.50 5.42 -14.65
N PRO A 123 -11.99 6.40 -15.43
CA PRO A 123 -11.22 6.13 -16.63
C PRO A 123 -9.94 5.36 -16.31
N GLU A 124 -9.60 4.38 -17.15
CA GLU A 124 -8.34 3.65 -16.99
C GLU A 124 -7.16 4.57 -17.33
N LEU A 125 -6.24 4.77 -16.39
CA LEU A 125 -4.92 5.34 -16.65
C LEU A 125 -4.03 4.24 -17.23
N SER A 126 -3.27 4.53 -18.29
CA SER A 126 -2.37 3.53 -18.87
C SER A 126 -1.27 3.14 -17.85
N LYS A 127 -0.81 1.88 -17.89
CA LYS A 127 0.31 1.45 -17.03
C LYS A 127 1.56 2.29 -17.30
N ASP A 128 1.78 2.68 -18.55
CA ASP A 128 2.92 3.52 -18.95
C ASP A 128 2.82 4.95 -18.38
N ASP A 129 1.63 5.58 -18.39
CA ASP A 129 1.43 6.89 -17.76
C ASP A 129 1.60 6.80 -16.23
N PHE A 130 1.12 5.73 -15.58
CA PHE A 130 1.32 5.51 -14.14
C PHE A 130 2.80 5.35 -13.78
N LEU A 131 3.55 4.58 -14.57
CA LEU A 131 4.98 4.36 -14.32
C LEU A 131 5.78 5.63 -14.62
N GLY A 132 5.45 6.31 -15.73
CA GLY A 132 6.06 7.57 -16.13
C GLY A 132 5.85 8.69 -15.12
N SER A 133 4.64 8.84 -14.58
CA SER A 133 4.32 9.87 -13.58
C SER A 133 5.12 9.69 -12.28
N VAL A 134 5.11 8.47 -11.73
CA VAL A 134 5.84 8.15 -10.50
C VAL A 134 7.34 8.36 -10.70
N ALA A 135 7.90 7.83 -11.79
CA ALA A 135 9.33 7.95 -12.06
C ALA A 135 9.76 9.40 -12.33
N ALA A 136 8.95 10.18 -13.08
CA ALA A 136 9.23 11.58 -13.34
C ALA A 136 9.24 12.41 -12.05
N LEU A 137 8.30 12.15 -11.13
CA LEU A 137 8.28 12.80 -9.82
C LEU A 137 9.50 12.41 -8.97
N VAL A 138 9.85 11.12 -8.89
CA VAL A 138 11.04 10.67 -8.15
C VAL A 138 12.31 11.32 -8.69
N LYS A 139 12.47 11.44 -10.01
CA LYS A 139 13.61 12.14 -10.62
C LYS A 139 13.64 13.61 -10.26
N LYS A 140 12.47 14.28 -10.27
CA LYS A 140 12.37 15.71 -9.95
C LYS A 140 12.69 15.98 -8.48
N ASP A 141 12.19 15.14 -7.58
CA ASP A 141 12.29 15.28 -6.14
C ASP A 141 13.31 14.30 -5.52
N TYR A 142 14.35 13.89 -6.26
CA TYR A 142 15.28 12.86 -5.79
C TYR A 142 15.95 13.22 -4.46
N GLN A 143 16.16 14.51 -4.20
CA GLN A 143 16.75 15.02 -2.95
C GLN A 143 15.84 14.82 -1.72
N TRP A 144 14.58 14.40 -1.93
CA TRP A 144 13.63 14.00 -0.89
C TRP A 144 13.70 12.51 -0.56
N VAL A 145 14.40 11.70 -1.35
CA VAL A 145 14.58 10.27 -1.08
C VAL A 145 15.55 10.12 0.10
N PRO A 146 15.11 9.60 1.25
CA PRO A 146 16.00 9.42 2.39
C PRO A 146 17.08 8.37 2.10
N THR A 147 18.28 8.61 2.62
CA THR A 147 19.42 7.68 2.49
C THR A 147 19.59 6.76 3.71
N ARG A 148 18.88 7.04 4.80
CA ARG A 148 18.96 6.24 6.03
C ARG A 148 18.23 4.91 5.83
N ARG A 149 18.84 3.81 6.27
CA ARG A 149 18.21 2.48 6.24
C ARG A 149 16.81 2.48 6.85
N GLU A 150 15.86 1.80 6.20
CA GLU A 150 14.43 1.76 6.52
C GLU A 150 13.65 3.07 6.32
N TYR A 151 14.32 4.16 5.91
CA TYR A 151 13.65 5.37 5.48
C TYR A 151 13.48 5.34 3.96
N THR A 152 12.33 5.82 3.48
CA THR A 152 11.94 5.75 2.07
C THR A 152 11.18 7.00 1.66
N LEU A 153 11.05 7.23 0.36
CA LEU A 153 10.09 8.20 -0.15
C LEU A 153 8.81 7.46 -0.54
N TYR A 154 7.75 7.64 0.23
CA TYR A 154 6.46 7.04 -0.05
C TYR A 154 5.75 7.82 -1.15
N MET A 155 5.34 7.13 -2.21
CA MET A 155 4.63 7.68 -3.36
C MET A 155 3.14 7.36 -3.23
N ARG A 156 2.30 8.38 -3.42
CA ARG A 156 0.84 8.29 -3.38
C ARG A 156 0.24 8.74 -4.71
N PRO A 157 0.08 7.83 -5.68
CA PRO A 157 -0.77 8.04 -6.84
C PRO A 157 -2.24 8.01 -6.43
N PHE A 158 -3.07 8.88 -6.99
CA PHE A 158 -4.53 8.88 -6.77
C PHE A 158 -5.27 9.53 -7.93
N MET A 159 -6.51 9.12 -8.17
CA MET A 159 -7.41 9.81 -9.10
C MET A 159 -8.81 9.95 -8.49
N PHE A 160 -9.53 10.98 -8.91
CA PHE A 160 -10.85 11.30 -8.39
C PHE A 160 -11.72 12.01 -9.43
N ALA A 161 -13.03 11.81 -9.33
CA ALA A 161 -14.01 12.54 -10.12
C ALA A 161 -14.04 14.04 -9.75
N SER A 162 -13.39 14.86 -10.56
CA SER A 162 -13.21 16.30 -10.34
C SER A 162 -14.37 17.15 -10.86
N GLU A 163 -15.20 16.59 -11.74
CA GLU A 163 -16.37 17.26 -12.32
C GLU A 163 -17.38 17.74 -11.26
N ALA A 164 -17.84 18.99 -11.38
CA ALA A 164 -18.93 19.54 -10.58
C ALA A 164 -20.30 19.00 -11.05
N PHE A 165 -20.77 17.92 -10.44
CA PHE A 165 -22.06 17.32 -10.76
C PHE A 165 -22.65 16.51 -9.59
N LEU A 166 -23.85 16.88 -9.14
CA LEU A 166 -24.54 16.22 -8.01
C LEU A 166 -25.40 15.01 -8.42
N GLY A 167 -25.50 14.68 -9.71
CA GLY A 167 -26.18 13.45 -10.11
C GLY A 167 -25.25 12.25 -10.01
N VAL A 168 -25.78 11.09 -9.63
CA VAL A 168 -24.99 9.86 -9.52
C VAL A 168 -24.80 9.23 -10.91
N ARG A 169 -23.60 9.38 -11.48
CA ARG A 169 -23.20 8.79 -12.77
C ARG A 169 -21.68 8.65 -12.89
N ALA A 170 -21.25 8.10 -14.02
CA ALA A 170 -19.85 8.17 -14.47
C ALA A 170 -19.38 9.63 -14.63
N PRO A 171 -18.13 9.94 -14.24
CA PRO A 171 -17.60 11.30 -14.35
C PRO A 171 -17.28 11.64 -15.81
N GLU A 172 -17.38 12.92 -16.16
CA GLU A 172 -16.89 13.46 -17.43
C GLU A 172 -15.54 14.14 -17.31
N GLU A 173 -15.13 14.49 -16.09
CA GLU A 173 -13.80 15.02 -15.76
C GLU A 173 -13.21 14.29 -14.54
N VAL A 174 -11.93 13.92 -14.66
CA VAL A 174 -11.17 13.21 -13.63
C VAL A 174 -9.76 13.76 -13.59
N ASP A 175 -9.25 14.04 -12.39
CA ASP A 175 -7.84 14.36 -12.19
C ASP A 175 -7.11 13.15 -11.62
N TYR A 176 -5.86 12.98 -12.07
CA TYR A 176 -4.89 12.05 -11.52
C TYR A 176 -3.69 12.82 -11.01
N CYS A 177 -3.24 12.48 -9.81
CA CYS A 177 -2.11 13.10 -9.16
C CYS A 177 -1.15 12.06 -8.58
N VAL A 178 0.12 12.44 -8.43
CA VAL A 178 1.10 11.71 -7.60
C VAL A 178 1.75 12.70 -6.66
N ILE A 179 1.71 12.41 -5.36
CA ILE A 179 2.44 13.17 -4.33
C ILE A 179 3.43 12.24 -3.63
N ALA A 180 4.51 12.81 -3.09
CA ALA A 180 5.54 12.05 -2.40
C ALA A 180 5.74 12.55 -0.97
N SER A 181 6.05 11.64 -0.04
CA SER A 181 6.19 11.93 1.38
C SER A 181 7.35 11.13 1.96
N PRO A 182 8.40 11.77 2.53
CA PRO A 182 9.45 11.02 3.20
C PRO A 182 8.85 10.26 4.38
N SER A 183 9.27 9.02 4.58
CA SER A 183 8.73 8.11 5.59
C SER A 183 9.85 7.38 6.30
N GLY A 184 9.84 7.43 7.63
CA GLY A 184 10.64 6.54 8.47
C GLY A 184 9.99 5.17 8.64
N PRO A 185 10.56 4.33 9.53
CA PRO A 185 9.96 3.07 9.94
C PRO A 185 8.58 3.30 10.54
N TYR A 186 7.62 2.44 10.18
CA TYR A 186 6.26 2.52 10.72
C TYR A 186 6.22 2.37 12.25
N PHE A 187 7.16 1.58 12.80
CA PHE A 187 7.35 1.41 14.24
C PHE A 187 8.77 1.89 14.64
N PRO A 188 8.92 3.12 15.17
CA PRO A 188 10.23 3.70 15.49
C PRO A 188 11.02 2.92 16.56
N GLY A 189 10.34 2.10 17.37
CA GLY A 189 10.92 1.28 18.43
C GLY A 189 11.37 -0.13 17.98
N GLY A 190 11.45 -0.38 16.67
CA GLY A 190 11.72 -1.68 16.09
C GLY A 190 10.45 -2.48 15.80
N VAL A 191 10.64 -3.65 15.18
CA VAL A 191 9.55 -4.57 14.80
C VAL A 191 8.96 -5.19 16.06
N LYS A 192 7.86 -4.61 16.55
CA LYS A 192 7.14 -5.10 17.73
C LYS A 192 5.82 -5.75 17.31
N PRO A 193 5.42 -6.84 17.98
CA PRO A 193 4.11 -7.43 17.75
C PRO A 193 3.01 -6.45 18.12
N VAL A 194 1.99 -6.38 17.26
CA VAL A 194 0.81 -5.55 17.51
C VAL A 194 -0.34 -6.37 18.09
N SER A 195 -1.22 -5.68 18.78
CA SER A 195 -2.49 -6.20 19.29
C SER A 195 -3.63 -5.91 18.32
N ILE A 196 -4.44 -6.94 18.01
CA ILE A 196 -5.50 -6.89 17.00
C ILE A 196 -6.88 -7.01 17.65
N TRP A 197 -7.74 -6.03 17.39
CA TRP A 197 -9.15 -6.12 17.67
C TRP A 197 -9.88 -6.85 16.54
N VAL A 198 -10.62 -7.91 16.85
CA VAL A 198 -11.43 -8.62 15.86
C VAL A 198 -12.84 -8.03 15.88
N GLU A 199 -13.23 -7.42 14.75
CA GLU A 199 -14.48 -6.70 14.58
C GLU A 199 -15.53 -7.56 13.85
N ASP A 200 -16.68 -7.79 14.51
CA ASP A 200 -17.81 -8.62 14.04
C ASP A 200 -19.16 -7.86 13.87
N LYS A 201 -19.14 -6.54 14.06
CA LYS A 201 -20.32 -5.65 13.95
C LYS A 201 -20.20 -4.70 12.76
N TRP A 202 -19.02 -4.12 12.54
CA TRP A 202 -18.75 -3.17 11.46
C TRP A 202 -17.77 -3.75 10.46
N PHE A 203 -18.18 -3.88 9.20
CA PHE A 203 -17.37 -4.58 8.20
C PHE A 203 -16.71 -3.58 7.25
N ARG A 204 -15.49 -3.91 6.82
CA ARG A 204 -14.75 -3.13 5.82
C ARG A 204 -15.44 -3.16 4.46
N THR A 205 -15.96 -4.32 4.06
CA THR A 205 -16.73 -4.53 2.84
C THR A 205 -17.58 -5.80 2.97
N GLY A 206 -18.28 -6.20 1.91
CA GLY A 206 -18.98 -7.49 1.82
C GLY A 206 -18.89 -8.09 0.41
N PRO A 207 -19.40 -9.32 0.20
CA PRO A 207 -19.34 -9.98 -1.10
C PRO A 207 -19.95 -9.13 -2.23
N GLY A 208 -19.25 -9.03 -3.36
CA GLY A 208 -19.63 -8.17 -4.49
C GLY A 208 -19.33 -6.67 -4.27
N GLY A 209 -18.80 -6.30 -3.11
CA GLY A 209 -18.41 -4.93 -2.76
C GLY A 209 -17.15 -4.46 -3.47
N THR A 210 -16.39 -3.63 -2.77
CA THR A 210 -15.21 -2.91 -3.27
C THR A 210 -13.91 -3.37 -2.60
N GLY A 211 -13.92 -4.44 -1.82
CA GLY A 211 -12.77 -4.87 -1.00
C GLY A 211 -11.47 -5.06 -1.78
N PHE A 212 -11.56 -5.63 -2.98
CA PHE A 212 -10.41 -5.82 -3.88
C PHE A 212 -9.88 -4.54 -4.54
N ALA A 213 -10.63 -3.42 -4.46
CA ALA A 213 -10.25 -2.14 -5.01
C ALA A 213 -9.67 -1.23 -3.90
N LYS A 214 -8.65 -0.44 -4.25
CA LYS A 214 -8.01 0.50 -3.33
C LYS A 214 -8.69 1.87 -3.44
N CYS A 215 -9.89 1.98 -2.89
CA CYS A 215 -10.73 3.18 -2.96
C CYS A 215 -11.02 3.79 -1.59
N GLY A 216 -11.21 5.11 -1.53
CA GLY A 216 -11.35 5.87 -0.28
C GLY A 216 -12.50 5.37 0.60
N GLY A 217 -13.64 5.01 0.00
CA GLY A 217 -14.82 4.51 0.73
C GLY A 217 -14.55 3.31 1.64
N ASN A 218 -13.66 2.39 1.22
CA ASN A 218 -13.29 1.23 2.05
C ASN A 218 -12.58 1.64 3.35
N TYR A 219 -11.75 2.68 3.28
CA TYR A 219 -10.96 3.18 4.41
C TYR A 219 -11.79 4.07 5.33
N ALA A 220 -12.68 4.89 4.76
CA ALA A 220 -13.61 5.68 5.55
C ALA A 220 -14.57 4.78 6.37
N ALA A 221 -15.09 3.72 5.74
CA ALA A 221 -15.98 2.76 6.40
C ALA A 221 -15.30 1.94 7.51
N SER A 222 -13.98 1.74 7.44
CA SER A 222 -13.25 0.97 8.46
C SER A 222 -12.99 1.72 9.76
N LEU A 223 -13.09 3.05 9.77
CA LEU A 223 -12.65 3.88 10.92
C LEU A 223 -13.39 3.52 12.21
N LEU A 224 -14.69 3.25 12.17
CA LEU A 224 -15.43 2.90 13.38
C LEU A 224 -14.92 1.62 14.04
N GLY A 225 -14.56 0.60 13.24
CA GLY A 225 -13.95 -0.63 13.75
C GLY A 225 -12.55 -0.39 14.31
N GLU A 226 -11.73 0.42 13.63
CA GLU A 226 -10.39 0.79 14.08
C GLU A 226 -10.43 1.51 15.45
N TYR A 227 -11.28 2.53 15.59
CA TYR A 227 -11.38 3.28 16.84
C TYR A 227 -11.95 2.45 17.99
N ARG A 228 -12.87 1.51 17.74
CA ARG A 228 -13.27 0.53 18.75
C ARG A 228 -12.10 -0.34 19.20
N GLY A 229 -11.22 -0.73 18.29
CA GLY A 229 -9.99 -1.44 18.63
C GLY A 229 -9.11 -0.63 19.57
N LEU A 230 -8.86 0.64 19.22
CA LEU A 230 -8.09 1.58 20.04
C LEU A 230 -8.70 1.76 21.44
N GLU A 231 -10.02 1.98 21.53
CA GLU A 231 -10.77 2.09 22.78
C GLU A 231 -10.67 0.83 23.65
N ASN A 232 -10.48 -0.33 23.03
CA ASN A 232 -10.30 -1.62 23.71
C ASN A 232 -8.81 -2.00 23.92
N GLY A 233 -7.89 -1.04 23.70
CA GLY A 233 -6.46 -1.22 23.94
C GLY A 233 -5.76 -2.11 22.93
N CYS A 234 -6.30 -2.23 21.71
CA CYS A 234 -5.64 -2.85 20.56
C CYS A 234 -5.06 -1.77 19.66
N GLU A 235 -4.00 -2.08 18.90
CA GLU A 235 -3.33 -1.13 18.02
C GLU A 235 -3.88 -1.12 16.60
N GLN A 236 -4.55 -2.20 16.17
CA GLN A 236 -5.14 -2.34 14.84
C GLN A 236 -6.43 -3.16 14.90
N VAL A 237 -7.26 -3.07 13.86
CA VAL A 237 -8.44 -3.92 13.67
C VAL A 237 -8.24 -5.01 12.62
N CYS A 238 -8.86 -6.17 12.81
CA CYS A 238 -9.10 -7.16 11.78
C CYS A 238 -10.60 -7.44 11.65
N PHE A 239 -11.07 -7.53 10.41
CA PHE A 239 -12.47 -7.75 10.09
C PHE A 239 -12.72 -9.21 9.78
N VAL A 240 -13.82 -9.74 10.32
CA VAL A 240 -14.42 -10.97 9.78
C VAL A 240 -15.32 -10.65 8.58
N ASP A 241 -15.65 -11.66 7.80
CA ASP A 241 -16.51 -11.53 6.63
C ASP A 241 -17.92 -11.03 7.02
N ALA A 242 -18.45 -10.09 6.22
CA ALA A 242 -19.76 -9.51 6.49
C ALA A 242 -20.94 -10.48 6.34
N ALA A 243 -20.77 -11.56 5.57
CA ALA A 243 -21.86 -12.46 5.19
C ALA A 243 -22.20 -13.47 6.30
N THR A 244 -21.17 -14.05 6.91
CA THR A 244 -21.29 -15.14 7.87
C THR A 244 -20.63 -14.83 9.21
N LYS A 245 -19.79 -13.78 9.28
CA LYS A 245 -19.05 -13.38 10.48
C LYS A 245 -18.17 -14.50 11.05
N THR A 246 -17.70 -15.37 10.17
CA THR A 246 -17.03 -16.64 10.51
C THR A 246 -15.57 -16.64 10.08
N TYR A 247 -15.25 -16.00 8.96
CA TYR A 247 -13.92 -16.06 8.35
C TYR A 247 -13.19 -14.74 8.53
N LEU A 248 -11.88 -14.81 8.82
CA LEU A 248 -11.02 -13.64 8.81
C LEU A 248 -10.76 -13.15 7.39
N GLU A 249 -10.85 -11.83 7.18
CA GLU A 249 -10.57 -11.20 5.88
C GLU A 249 -9.31 -10.35 5.90
N GLU A 250 -9.40 -9.11 6.37
CA GLU A 250 -8.29 -8.14 6.32
C GLU A 250 -8.07 -7.42 7.64
N LEU A 251 -6.83 -7.01 7.85
CA LEU A 251 -6.37 -6.29 9.03
C LEU A 251 -6.19 -4.82 8.68
N GLY A 252 -7.24 -4.02 8.88
CA GLY A 252 -7.28 -2.61 8.49
C GLY A 252 -7.05 -2.44 6.98
N GLY A 253 -5.80 -2.12 6.62
CA GLY A 253 -5.31 -2.00 5.24
C GLY A 253 -4.17 -2.96 4.87
N MET A 254 -3.99 -4.05 5.62
CA MET A 254 -2.94 -5.06 5.47
C MET A 254 -3.54 -6.47 5.30
N ASN A 255 -2.83 -7.32 4.54
CA ASN A 255 -3.15 -8.75 4.48
C ASN A 255 -2.49 -9.48 5.65
N MET A 256 -2.93 -10.69 5.99
CA MET A 256 -2.36 -11.48 7.08
C MET A 256 -1.95 -12.88 6.66
N PHE A 257 -1.06 -13.47 7.44
CA PHE A 257 -0.59 -14.86 7.33
C PHE A 257 -0.55 -15.50 8.72
N ALA A 258 -0.88 -16.79 8.78
CA ALA A 258 -0.65 -17.66 9.93
C ALA A 258 0.43 -18.68 9.58
N VAL A 259 1.40 -18.87 10.48
CA VAL A 259 2.51 -19.83 10.31
C VAL A 259 2.28 -21.01 11.23
N HIS A 260 2.18 -22.19 10.65
CA HIS A 260 1.96 -23.44 11.37
C HIS A 260 3.28 -24.07 11.82
N LYS A 261 3.18 -24.98 12.80
CA LYS A 261 4.32 -25.61 13.45
C LYS A 261 5.17 -26.47 12.52
N ASP A 262 4.56 -27.06 11.50
CA ASP A 262 5.25 -27.82 10.45
C ASP A 262 5.93 -26.93 9.39
N GLY A 263 5.73 -25.60 9.48
CA GLY A 263 6.34 -24.60 8.62
C GLY A 263 5.50 -24.16 7.42
N HIS A 264 4.31 -24.73 7.19
CA HIS A 264 3.41 -24.19 6.17
C HIS A 264 2.77 -22.87 6.63
N MET A 265 2.28 -22.08 5.67
CA MET A 265 1.57 -20.84 5.94
C MET A 265 0.19 -20.82 5.34
N GLU A 266 -0.77 -20.22 6.05
CA GLU A 266 -2.10 -19.92 5.53
C GLU A 266 -2.28 -18.42 5.37
N THR A 267 -3.00 -18.00 4.32
CA THR A 267 -3.44 -16.62 4.13
C THR A 267 -4.85 -16.59 3.55
N PRO A 268 -5.72 -15.62 3.94
CA PRO A 268 -7.06 -15.52 3.39
C PRO A 268 -7.09 -15.50 1.86
N SER A 269 -7.94 -16.34 1.23
CA SER A 269 -8.12 -16.40 -0.24
C SER A 269 -8.67 -15.09 -0.81
N LEU A 270 -8.30 -14.74 -2.04
CA LEU A 270 -8.80 -13.54 -2.73
C LEU A 270 -10.22 -13.75 -3.30
N THR A 271 -11.24 -13.66 -2.43
CA THR A 271 -12.66 -13.83 -2.78
C THR A 271 -13.34 -12.56 -3.32
N GLY A 272 -12.60 -11.46 -3.42
CA GLY A 272 -13.11 -10.13 -3.82
C GLY A 272 -13.34 -9.17 -2.65
N SER A 273 -13.46 -9.69 -1.42
CA SER A 273 -13.53 -8.86 -0.20
C SER A 273 -12.16 -8.52 0.39
N ILE A 274 -11.07 -9.03 -0.20
CA ILE A 274 -9.69 -8.81 0.24
C ILE A 274 -8.94 -8.08 -0.88
N LEU A 275 -8.19 -7.04 -0.51
CA LEU A 275 -7.29 -6.32 -1.38
C LEU A 275 -6.12 -7.23 -1.77
N PRO A 276 -5.85 -7.44 -3.07
CA PRO A 276 -4.68 -8.19 -3.51
C PRO A 276 -3.40 -7.39 -3.22
N GLY A 277 -2.82 -7.60 -2.05
CA GLY A 277 -1.59 -6.94 -1.62
C GLY A 277 -0.38 -7.36 -2.46
N ILE A 278 0.40 -6.37 -2.89
CA ILE A 278 1.67 -6.63 -3.60
C ILE A 278 2.68 -7.24 -2.64
N THR A 279 2.72 -6.78 -1.38
CA THR A 279 3.53 -7.39 -0.32
C THR A 279 3.12 -8.84 -0.06
N ARG A 280 1.82 -9.13 0.04
CA ARG A 280 1.28 -10.50 0.16
C ARG A 280 1.78 -11.38 -0.99
N LYS A 281 1.64 -10.91 -2.24
CA LYS A 281 2.11 -11.63 -3.43
C LYS A 281 3.62 -11.91 -3.38
N SER A 282 4.42 -10.95 -2.91
CA SER A 282 5.88 -11.14 -2.77
C SER A 282 6.23 -12.14 -1.66
N ILE A 283 5.53 -12.12 -0.52
CA ILE A 283 5.74 -13.06 0.59
C ILE A 283 5.43 -14.50 0.17
N ILE A 284 4.33 -14.71 -0.56
CA ILE A 284 3.99 -16.03 -1.12
C ILE A 284 5.14 -16.55 -1.99
N GLN A 285 5.69 -15.70 -2.87
CA GLN A 285 6.81 -16.11 -3.73
C GLN A 285 8.06 -16.44 -2.92
N LEU A 286 8.46 -15.58 -1.96
CA LEU A 286 9.65 -15.83 -1.14
C LEU A 286 9.52 -17.13 -0.34
N ALA A 287 8.37 -17.38 0.26
CA ALA A 287 8.08 -18.62 0.98
C ALA A 287 8.25 -19.86 0.09
N GLN A 288 7.71 -19.81 -1.12
CA GLN A 288 7.84 -20.89 -2.11
C GLN A 288 9.29 -21.11 -2.54
N ASP A 289 10.08 -20.05 -2.68
CA ASP A 289 11.52 -20.15 -2.99
C ASP A 289 12.30 -20.86 -1.87
N HIS A 290 11.83 -20.75 -0.62
CA HIS A 290 12.36 -21.47 0.55
C HIS A 290 11.77 -22.88 0.71
N GLY A 291 10.92 -23.33 -0.22
CA GLY A 291 10.26 -24.62 -0.15
C GLY A 291 9.17 -24.73 0.92
N GLN A 292 8.68 -23.59 1.44
CA GLN A 292 7.52 -23.54 2.34
C GLN A 292 6.23 -23.56 1.52
N ASP A 293 5.26 -24.38 1.96
CA ASP A 293 3.93 -24.38 1.36
C ASP A 293 3.14 -23.16 1.84
N VAL A 294 2.37 -22.56 0.93
CA VAL A 294 1.49 -21.43 1.23
C VAL A 294 0.10 -21.69 0.69
N VAL A 295 -0.85 -21.85 1.60
CA VAL A 295 -2.24 -22.18 1.32
C VAL A 295 -3.08 -20.92 1.34
N GLU A 296 -3.61 -20.54 0.18
CA GLU A 296 -4.60 -19.47 0.08
C GLU A 296 -6.00 -20.03 0.39
N THR A 297 -6.44 -19.97 1.64
CA THR A 297 -7.71 -20.57 2.13
C THR A 297 -8.61 -19.58 2.87
N MET A 298 -9.87 -19.93 3.09
CA MET A 298 -10.76 -19.19 3.99
C MET A 298 -10.47 -19.60 5.42
N ILE A 299 -9.85 -18.70 6.20
CA ILE A 299 -9.45 -18.99 7.59
C ILE A 299 -10.62 -18.72 8.52
N LYS A 300 -11.18 -19.77 9.12
CA LYS A 300 -12.24 -19.65 10.12
C LYS A 300 -11.67 -19.14 11.44
N LEU A 301 -12.28 -18.10 12.00
CA LEU A 301 -11.78 -17.43 13.20
C LEU A 301 -11.64 -18.38 14.38
N ASP A 302 -12.68 -19.18 14.66
CA ASP A 302 -12.67 -20.10 15.79
C ASP A 302 -11.55 -21.13 15.68
N ASP A 303 -11.33 -21.67 14.49
CA ASP A 303 -10.30 -22.68 14.21
C ASP A 303 -8.90 -22.06 14.39
N LEU A 304 -8.66 -20.85 13.86
CA LEU A 304 -7.41 -20.12 14.11
C LEU A 304 -7.15 -19.88 15.60
N LEU A 305 -8.17 -19.48 16.36
CA LEU A 305 -8.03 -19.24 17.80
C LEU A 305 -7.75 -20.53 18.58
N GLU A 306 -8.30 -21.66 18.15
CA GLU A 306 -8.00 -22.98 18.72
C GLU A 306 -6.57 -23.42 18.38
N ASP A 307 -6.13 -23.23 17.14
CA ASP A 307 -4.79 -23.59 16.69
C ASP A 307 -3.69 -22.73 17.35
N ILE A 308 -3.97 -21.44 17.61
CA ILE A 308 -3.08 -20.60 18.42
C ILE A 308 -2.97 -21.14 19.85
N LYS A 309 -4.09 -21.55 20.47
CA LYS A 309 -4.10 -22.06 21.84
C LYS A 309 -3.42 -23.43 21.96
N SER A 310 -3.55 -24.29 20.95
CA SER A 310 -2.93 -25.61 20.92
C SER A 310 -1.42 -25.54 20.61
N GLY A 311 -0.95 -24.42 20.07
CA GLY A 311 0.41 -24.22 19.59
C GLY A 311 0.66 -24.81 18.20
N GLU A 312 -0.41 -25.13 17.46
CA GLU A 312 -0.34 -25.52 16.05
C GLU A 312 0.01 -24.30 15.18
N VAL A 313 -0.61 -23.15 15.44
CA VAL A 313 -0.18 -21.86 14.86
C VAL A 313 0.84 -21.23 15.80
N THR A 314 2.04 -21.00 15.26
CA THR A 314 3.22 -20.54 16.02
C THR A 314 3.53 -19.06 15.84
N GLU A 315 3.19 -18.49 14.67
CA GLU A 315 3.37 -17.08 14.37
C GLU A 315 2.18 -16.57 13.57
N VAL A 316 1.84 -15.29 13.73
CA VAL A 316 0.89 -14.61 12.85
C VAL A 316 1.47 -13.23 12.53
N PHE A 317 1.31 -12.77 11.30
CA PHE A 317 1.78 -11.45 10.89
C PHE A 317 0.88 -10.80 9.86
N ALA A 318 0.87 -9.46 9.86
CA ALA A 318 0.28 -8.63 8.82
C ALA A 318 1.35 -8.15 7.83
N CYS A 319 0.95 -7.83 6.60
CA CYS A 319 1.86 -7.30 5.58
C CYS A 319 1.21 -6.22 4.69
N GLY A 320 2.03 -5.26 4.26
CA GLY A 320 1.60 -4.17 3.38
C GLY A 320 2.74 -3.18 3.12
N THR A 321 2.59 -2.30 2.12
CA THR A 321 3.66 -1.38 1.69
C THR A 321 4.26 -0.55 2.83
N ALA A 322 3.42 -0.03 3.73
CA ALA A 322 3.85 0.91 4.78
C ALA A 322 4.78 0.25 5.81
N ALA A 323 4.36 -0.88 6.37
CA ALA A 323 5.06 -1.57 7.46
C ALA A 323 5.89 -2.80 7.02
N ILE A 324 5.81 -3.19 5.74
CA ILE A 324 6.43 -4.39 5.17
C ILE A 324 5.79 -5.66 5.77
N ILE A 325 6.27 -6.07 6.94
CA ILE A 325 5.71 -7.16 7.75
C ILE A 325 5.64 -6.67 9.19
N THR A 326 4.49 -6.87 9.81
CA THR A 326 4.19 -6.52 11.21
C THR A 326 3.75 -7.78 11.95
N PRO A 327 4.48 -8.24 12.97
CA PRO A 327 4.08 -9.40 13.76
C PRO A 327 2.79 -9.10 14.53
N ILE A 328 1.98 -10.13 14.76
CA ILE A 328 0.74 -10.05 15.56
C ILE A 328 0.96 -10.88 16.81
N GLY A 329 0.91 -10.22 17.97
CA GLY A 329 1.15 -10.88 19.26
C GLY A 329 -0.14 -11.28 19.97
N ARG A 330 -1.29 -10.74 19.56
CA ARG A 330 -2.55 -10.91 20.30
C ARG A 330 -3.77 -10.62 19.44
N PHE A 331 -4.80 -11.45 19.58
CA PHE A 331 -6.15 -11.22 19.08
C PHE A 331 -7.11 -11.02 20.24
N LYS A 332 -7.96 -9.99 20.15
CA LYS A 332 -8.92 -9.64 21.19
C LYS A 332 -10.28 -9.28 20.58
N SER A 333 -11.34 -9.64 21.27
CA SER A 333 -12.70 -9.14 21.00
C SER A 333 -13.45 -8.96 22.32
N GLU A 334 -14.75 -8.69 22.26
CA GLU A 334 -15.63 -8.73 23.44
C GLU A 334 -15.74 -10.14 24.05
N LYS A 335 -15.41 -11.19 23.29
CA LYS A 335 -15.66 -12.61 23.63
C LYS A 335 -14.40 -13.39 23.99
N PHE A 336 -13.23 -12.94 23.52
CA PHE A 336 -11.98 -13.66 23.70
C PHE A 336 -10.79 -12.71 23.78
N ASP A 337 -9.69 -13.26 24.29
CA ASP A 337 -8.41 -12.58 24.41
C ASP A 337 -7.32 -13.65 24.34
N VAL A 338 -6.62 -13.72 23.20
CA VAL A 338 -5.71 -14.82 22.85
C VAL A 338 -4.36 -14.24 22.44
N THR A 339 -3.30 -14.72 23.09
CA THR A 339 -1.92 -14.38 22.76
C THR A 339 -1.39 -15.36 21.71
N VAL A 340 -0.71 -14.86 20.68
CA VAL A 340 -0.08 -15.67 19.64
C VAL A 340 1.30 -16.11 20.12
N GLY A 341 1.55 -17.41 20.20
CA GLY A 341 2.80 -17.94 20.76
C GLY A 341 3.06 -17.36 22.16
N GLU A 342 4.25 -16.77 22.36
CA GLU A 342 4.61 -16.07 23.59
C GLU A 342 4.33 -14.55 23.55
N GLY A 343 3.60 -14.08 22.54
CA GLY A 343 3.33 -12.65 22.29
C GLY A 343 4.51 -11.89 21.67
N GLY A 344 5.57 -12.61 21.30
CA GLY A 344 6.78 -12.09 20.67
C GLY A 344 6.74 -12.14 19.14
N THR A 345 7.88 -11.81 18.52
CA THR A 345 8.05 -11.93 17.08
C THR A 345 8.68 -13.28 16.74
N GLY A 346 8.03 -14.04 15.86
CA GLY A 346 8.54 -15.33 15.41
C GLY A 346 9.67 -15.25 14.36
N LYS A 347 10.34 -16.38 14.14
CA LYS A 347 11.53 -16.47 13.28
C LYS A 347 11.16 -16.32 11.81
N THR A 348 10.12 -17.02 11.34
CA THR A 348 9.67 -16.98 9.95
C THR A 348 9.26 -15.57 9.55
N THR A 349 8.53 -14.89 10.44
CA THR A 349 8.12 -13.50 10.29
C THR A 349 9.32 -12.57 10.10
N LEU A 350 10.38 -12.72 10.91
CA LEU A 350 11.58 -11.88 10.80
C LEU A 350 12.40 -12.18 9.55
N ASP A 351 12.57 -13.45 9.21
CA ASP A 351 13.35 -13.87 8.05
C ASP A 351 12.74 -13.32 6.76
N LEU A 352 11.43 -13.52 6.56
CA LEU A 352 10.69 -12.98 5.41
C LEU A 352 10.74 -11.44 5.37
N ARG A 353 10.65 -10.78 6.55
CA ARG A 353 10.73 -9.32 6.62
C ARG A 353 12.10 -8.84 6.17
N ASN A 354 13.16 -9.44 6.71
CA ASN A 354 14.53 -9.03 6.46
C ASN A 354 14.94 -9.30 5.02
N GLU A 355 14.53 -10.43 4.45
CA GLU A 355 14.78 -10.73 3.04
C GLU A 355 14.06 -9.74 2.12
N LEU A 356 12.75 -9.51 2.32
CA LEU A 356 11.99 -8.59 1.48
C LEU A 356 12.53 -7.15 1.58
N LEU A 357 12.85 -6.69 2.79
CA LEU A 357 13.45 -5.38 3.01
C LEU A 357 14.86 -5.32 2.39
N GLY A 358 15.65 -6.38 2.51
CA GLY A 358 16.98 -6.47 1.92
C GLY A 358 16.94 -6.36 0.40
N ILE A 359 15.97 -7.00 -0.25
CA ILE A 359 15.73 -6.86 -1.71
C ILE A 359 15.38 -5.40 -2.05
N GLN A 360 14.50 -4.78 -1.26
CA GLN A 360 14.07 -3.39 -1.46
C GLN A 360 15.23 -2.39 -1.32
N LEU A 361 16.18 -2.67 -0.42
CA LEU A 361 17.36 -1.85 -0.16
C LEU A 361 18.57 -2.19 -1.04
N GLY A 362 18.49 -3.24 -1.88
CA GLY A 362 19.62 -3.70 -2.69
C GLY A 362 20.68 -4.48 -1.90
N GLU A 363 20.39 -4.84 -0.64
CA GLU A 363 21.26 -5.63 0.24
C GLU A 363 21.19 -7.14 -0.08
N VAL A 364 20.08 -7.58 -0.67
CA VAL A 364 19.81 -8.97 -1.06
C VAL A 364 19.49 -9.02 -2.55
N GLU A 365 19.95 -10.07 -3.24
CA GLU A 365 19.70 -10.27 -4.66
C GLU A 365 18.21 -10.34 -5.00
N ASP A 366 17.77 -9.53 -5.95
CA ASP A 366 16.43 -9.55 -6.50
C ASP A 366 16.28 -10.59 -7.63
N LYS A 367 16.09 -11.85 -7.24
CA LYS A 367 15.97 -12.98 -8.18
C LYS A 367 14.76 -12.89 -9.12
N HIS A 368 13.76 -12.08 -8.77
CA HIS A 368 12.48 -11.98 -9.47
C HIS A 368 12.33 -10.69 -10.28
N ASN A 369 13.36 -9.86 -10.32
CA ASN A 369 13.35 -8.56 -10.99
C ASN A 369 12.21 -7.67 -10.49
N TRP A 370 11.95 -7.64 -9.19
CA TRP A 370 10.97 -6.75 -8.57
C TRP A 370 11.39 -5.29 -8.48
N MET A 371 12.68 -4.99 -8.49
CA MET A 371 13.21 -3.64 -8.35
C MET A 371 13.36 -2.95 -9.72
N TRP A 372 12.91 -1.69 -9.79
CA TRP A 372 12.92 -0.88 -11.00
C TRP A 372 13.78 0.37 -10.82
N ARG A 373 14.87 0.47 -11.59
CA ARG A 373 15.84 1.57 -11.45
C ARG A 373 15.33 2.88 -12.05
N VAL A 374 15.31 3.93 -11.25
CA VAL A 374 14.91 5.29 -11.65
C VAL A 374 16.12 6.19 -11.96
N LEU A 375 17.17 6.13 -11.12
CA LEU A 375 18.39 6.96 -11.24
C LEU A 375 19.65 6.12 -11.48
#